data_AF-A0A9J7D1A6-F1
#
_entry.id   AF-A0A9J7D1A6-F1
#
_cell.length_a   1.000
_cell.length_b   1.000
_cell.length_c   1.000
_cell.angle_alpha   90.00
_cell.angle_beta   90.00
_cell.angle_gamma   90.00
#
_symmetry.space_group_name_H-M   'P 1'
#
loop_
_entity.id
_entity.type
_entity.pdbx_description
1 polymer ?
#
loop_
_entity_poly.entity_id
_entity_poly.type
_entity_poly.pdbx_seq_one_letter_code
_entity_poly.pdbx_strand_id
1 'polypeptide(L)'
;MRYTKKVSMWPVGLVTKYGVSSPIVKNGKIVGFYDGWLGGRKYPVDMAGFAVSVRFLHERPKAKMPFKAGYEEDGFLKSLAPFENAEIELLANNCTEILTWHTQTKKNNAAEKLNMTKYGDTNLVFIDRALVRP
;
A
#
# COMPACT_ATOMS: atom_id res chain seq x y z
N MET A 1 -4.97 -12.18 -4.16
CA MET A 1 -3.73 -12.67 -3.50
C MET A 1 -3.86 -13.99 -2.73
N ARG A 2 -5.05 -14.61 -2.58
CA ARG A 2 -5.22 -15.87 -1.82
C ARG A 2 -4.38 -17.05 -2.32
N TYR A 3 -4.09 -17.07 -3.62
CA TYR A 3 -3.45 -18.21 -4.30
C TYR A 3 -1.96 -18.02 -4.62
N THR A 4 -1.36 -16.92 -4.16
CA THR A 4 0.04 -16.57 -4.37
C THR A 4 0.96 -17.71 -3.91
N LYS A 5 1.88 -18.12 -4.78
CA LYS A 5 2.87 -19.18 -4.52
C LYS A 5 4.19 -18.63 -4.02
N LYS A 6 4.67 -17.54 -4.61
CA LYS A 6 5.90 -16.86 -4.21
C LYS A 6 5.62 -15.41 -3.85
N VAL A 7 5.56 -14.56 -4.86
CA VAL A 7 5.23 -13.14 -4.75
C VAL A 7 4.29 -12.81 -5.90
N SER A 8 3.23 -12.08 -5.59
CA SER A 8 2.28 -11.60 -6.58
C SER A 8 2.20 -10.08 -6.54
N MET A 9 2.00 -9.44 -7.69
CA MET A 9 1.91 -7.98 -7.81
C MET A 9 0.67 -7.53 -8.58
N TRP A 10 0.23 -6.30 -8.30
CA TRP A 10 -0.89 -5.62 -8.96
C TRP A 10 -0.76 -4.08 -8.88
N PRO A 11 -1.53 -3.32 -9.67
CA PRO A 11 -1.56 -1.86 -9.62
C PRO A 11 -2.16 -1.33 -8.32
N VAL A 12 -1.62 -0.20 -7.83
CA VAL A 12 -2.16 0.58 -6.71
C VAL A 12 -2.47 1.99 -7.18
N GLY A 13 -3.71 2.44 -7.00
CA GLY A 13 -4.15 3.79 -7.33
C GLY A 13 -3.86 4.82 -6.23
N LEU A 14 -3.91 6.10 -6.59
CA LEU A 14 -3.69 7.25 -5.69
C LEU A 14 -2.31 7.28 -5.02
N VAL A 15 -1.30 6.70 -5.69
CA VAL A 15 0.08 6.65 -5.20
C VAL A 15 0.91 7.74 -5.86
N THR A 16 1.65 8.50 -5.05
CA THR A 16 2.59 9.56 -5.46
C THR A 16 1.95 10.58 -6.44
N LYS A 17 2.78 11.30 -7.20
CA LYS A 17 2.34 12.28 -8.20
C LYS A 17 1.83 11.68 -9.51
N TYR A 18 2.11 10.39 -9.79
CA TYR A 18 1.69 9.75 -11.04
C TYR A 18 0.31 9.09 -10.95
N GLY A 19 -0.30 9.04 -9.76
CA GLY A 19 -1.65 8.53 -9.56
C GLY A 19 -1.76 7.00 -9.57
N VAL A 20 -0.75 6.28 -10.06
CA VAL A 20 -0.68 4.81 -10.03
C VAL A 20 0.76 4.34 -9.82
N SER A 21 0.91 3.26 -9.05
CA SER A 21 2.11 2.44 -8.94
C SER A 21 1.81 1.06 -9.51
N SER A 22 2.55 0.60 -10.53
CA SER A 22 2.24 -0.67 -11.21
C SER A 22 3.46 -1.31 -11.88
N PRO A 23 3.53 -2.65 -11.95
CA PRO A 23 4.36 -3.31 -12.95
C PRO A 23 3.98 -2.87 -14.37
N ILE A 24 4.96 -2.71 -15.25
CA ILE A 24 4.76 -2.54 -16.69
C ILE A 24 4.81 -3.93 -17.32
N VAL A 25 3.68 -4.36 -17.87
CA VAL A 25 3.52 -5.72 -18.41
C VAL A 25 3.51 -5.68 -19.93
N LYS A 26 4.32 -6.53 -20.57
CA LYS A 26 4.30 -6.79 -22.01
C LYS A 26 4.35 -8.29 -22.24
N ASN A 27 3.38 -8.82 -23.00
CA ASN A 27 3.27 -10.25 -23.29
C ASN A 27 3.29 -11.13 -22.02
N GLY A 28 2.59 -10.70 -20.96
CA GLY A 28 2.52 -11.41 -19.68
C GLY A 28 3.80 -11.38 -18.85
N LYS A 29 4.78 -10.52 -19.20
CA LYS A 29 6.05 -10.39 -18.48
C LYS A 29 6.27 -8.97 -18.02
N ILE A 30 6.93 -8.82 -16.87
CA ILE A 30 7.37 -7.52 -16.36
C ILE A 30 8.54 -7.03 -17.20
N VAL A 31 8.38 -5.87 -17.83
CA VAL A 31 9.46 -5.18 -18.57
C VAL A 31 9.96 -3.93 -17.85
N GLY A 32 9.32 -3.57 -16.75
CA GLY A 32 9.66 -2.42 -15.93
C GLY A 32 8.58 -2.15 -14.91
N PHE A 33 8.64 -0.97 -14.30
CA PHE A 33 7.70 -0.52 -13.29
C PHE A 33 7.39 0.95 -13.51
N TYR A 34 6.13 1.31 -13.32
CA TYR A 34 5.63 2.67 -13.40
C TYR A 34 5.33 3.15 -11.99
N ASP A 35 6.18 4.03 -11.46
CA ASP A 35 6.09 4.51 -10.07
C ASP A 35 6.70 5.90 -9.90
N GLY A 36 6.21 6.63 -8.88
CA GLY A 36 6.64 7.98 -8.47
C GLY A 36 8.13 8.18 -8.30
N TRP A 37 8.81 7.11 -7.88
CA TRP A 37 10.13 7.19 -7.28
C TRP A 37 11.02 6.04 -7.75
N LEU A 38 11.66 6.17 -8.91
CA LEU A 38 12.47 5.07 -9.44
C LEU A 38 13.75 4.82 -8.63
N GLY A 39 14.48 5.87 -8.21
CA GLY A 39 15.54 5.82 -7.18
C GLY A 39 16.63 4.73 -7.32
N GLY A 40 16.82 4.14 -8.51
CA GLY A 40 17.67 2.96 -8.71
C GLY A 40 17.16 1.67 -8.04
N ARG A 41 15.87 1.62 -7.68
CA ARG A 41 15.23 0.46 -7.04
C ARG A 41 15.08 -0.69 -8.04
N LYS A 42 15.28 -1.93 -7.59
CA LYS A 42 14.99 -3.14 -8.38
C LYS A 42 13.47 -3.34 -8.46
N TYR A 43 12.77 -3.04 -7.36
CA TYR A 43 11.32 -3.18 -7.24
C TYR A 43 10.69 -1.86 -6.77
N PRO A 44 10.48 -0.88 -7.68
CA PRO A 44 9.77 0.34 -7.35
C PRO A 44 8.26 0.11 -7.39
N VAL A 45 7.72 -0.36 -6.26
CA VAL A 45 6.29 -0.58 -6.03
C VAL A 45 5.87 -0.02 -4.68
N ASP A 46 4.58 0.26 -4.54
CA ASP A 46 3.94 0.58 -3.27
C ASP A 46 3.76 -0.68 -2.38
N MET A 47 3.78 -0.50 -1.06
CA MET A 47 3.56 -1.57 -0.08
C MET A 47 2.27 -2.36 -0.31
N ALA A 48 1.19 -1.68 -0.71
CA ALA A 48 -0.10 -2.30 -0.96
C ALA A 48 -0.19 -3.02 -2.32
N GLY A 49 0.88 -2.97 -3.12
CA GLY A 49 0.95 -3.49 -4.49
C GLY A 49 1.44 -4.92 -4.62
N PHE A 50 1.78 -5.59 -3.52
CA PHE A 50 2.26 -6.96 -3.56
C PHE A 50 1.79 -7.81 -2.37
N ALA A 51 1.88 -9.13 -2.54
CA ALA A 51 1.77 -10.09 -1.44
C ALA A 51 2.84 -11.16 -1.58
N VAL A 52 3.22 -11.74 -0.44
CA VAL A 52 4.21 -12.81 -0.33
C VAL A 52 3.58 -14.02 0.32
N SER A 53 3.84 -15.20 -0.24
CA SER A 53 3.46 -16.48 0.35
C SER A 53 4.17 -16.70 1.68
N VAL A 54 3.43 -17.06 2.73
CA VAL A 54 4.00 -17.33 4.07
C VAL A 54 5.03 -18.46 4.01
N ARG A 55 4.75 -19.52 3.24
CA ARG A 55 5.69 -20.62 3.03
C ARG A 55 6.99 -20.11 2.39
N PHE A 56 6.86 -19.32 1.33
CA PHE A 56 8.00 -18.74 0.61
C PHE A 56 8.84 -17.83 1.52
N LEU A 57 8.19 -17.03 2.36
CA LEU A 57 8.85 -16.17 3.34
C LEU A 57 9.63 -16.99 4.38
N HIS A 58 9.05 -18.09 4.89
CA HIS A 58 9.70 -18.94 5.89
C HIS A 58 10.96 -19.65 5.37
N GLU A 59 10.98 -19.98 4.07
CA GLU A 59 12.17 -20.49 3.37
C GLU A 59 13.32 -19.44 3.28
N ARG A 60 13.05 -18.17 3.60
CA ARG A 60 13.99 -17.04 3.57
C ARG A 60 14.16 -16.43 4.95
N PRO A 61 14.85 -17.10 5.88
CA PRO A 61 14.97 -16.64 7.28
C PRO A 61 15.72 -15.30 7.44
N LYS A 62 16.42 -14.85 6.40
CA LYS A 62 17.10 -13.55 6.36
C LYS A 62 16.23 -12.41 5.82
N ALA A 63 15.01 -12.72 5.36
CA ALA A 63 14.09 -11.73 4.83
C ALA A 63 13.70 -10.73 5.94
N LYS A 64 13.87 -9.44 5.67
CA LYS A 64 13.54 -8.39 6.64
C LYS A 64 13.15 -7.11 5.94
N MET A 65 12.25 -6.37 6.57
CA MET A 65 11.96 -5.00 6.19
C MET A 65 13.09 -4.10 6.69
N PRO A 66 13.82 -3.38 5.83
CA PRO A 66 14.78 -2.40 6.29
C PRO A 66 14.06 -1.12 6.72
N PHE A 67 14.52 -0.49 7.80
CA PHE A 67 14.05 0.83 8.22
C PHE A 67 14.80 1.92 7.44
N LYS A 68 14.49 2.04 6.14
CA LYS A 68 15.12 3.01 5.23
C LYS A 68 14.04 3.64 4.36
N ALA A 69 13.73 4.90 4.64
CA ALA A 69 12.70 5.66 3.91
C ALA A 69 12.86 5.53 2.39
N GLY A 70 11.77 5.14 1.72
CA GLY A 70 11.70 4.96 0.26
C GLY A 70 12.40 3.71 -0.29
N TYR A 71 13.01 2.88 0.56
CA TYR A 71 13.68 1.63 0.18
C TYR A 71 13.18 0.43 0.97
N GLU A 72 12.09 0.58 1.72
CA GLU A 72 11.57 -0.49 2.55
C GLU A 72 11.12 -1.66 1.66
N GLU A 73 10.23 -1.40 0.70
CA GLU A 73 9.66 -2.42 -0.19
C GLU A 73 10.74 -3.06 -1.06
N ASP A 74 11.59 -2.22 -1.67
CA ASP A 74 12.68 -2.67 -2.53
C ASP A 74 13.68 -3.53 -1.75
N GLY A 75 14.05 -3.11 -0.54
CA GLY A 75 14.97 -3.85 0.30
C GLY A 75 14.38 -5.15 0.83
N PHE A 76 13.09 -5.17 1.17
CA PHE A 76 12.38 -6.38 1.56
C PHE A 76 12.33 -7.38 0.41
N LEU A 77 11.88 -6.98 -0.79
CA LEU A 77 11.80 -7.86 -1.95
C LEU A 77 13.18 -8.34 -2.40
N LYS A 78 14.23 -7.51 -2.30
CA LYS A 78 15.62 -7.94 -2.50
C LYS A 78 16.09 -8.96 -1.45
N SER A 79 15.62 -8.85 -0.21
CA SER A 79 15.98 -9.80 0.86
C SER A 79 15.38 -11.19 0.67
N LEU A 80 14.41 -11.36 -0.25
CA LEU A 80 13.84 -12.64 -0.64
C LEU A 80 14.73 -13.46 -1.60
N ALA A 81 15.95 -12.99 -1.87
CA ALA A 81 16.89 -13.64 -2.76
C ALA A 81 17.15 -15.13 -2.41
N PRO A 82 17.33 -16.02 -3.42
CA PRO A 82 17.19 -15.74 -4.86
C PRO A 82 15.71 -15.56 -5.24
N PHE A 83 15.42 -14.40 -5.84
CA PHE A 83 14.08 -14.00 -6.28
C PHE A 83 14.20 -12.96 -7.40
N GLU A 84 13.59 -13.27 -8.54
CA GLU A 84 13.68 -12.46 -9.76
C GLU A 84 12.30 -12.09 -10.32
N ASN A 85 12.27 -11.06 -11.19
CA ASN A 85 11.03 -10.55 -11.77
C ASN A 85 10.21 -11.63 -12.51
N ALA A 86 10.88 -12.63 -13.08
CA ALA A 86 10.23 -13.73 -13.80
C ALA A 86 9.38 -14.64 -12.90
N GLU A 87 9.60 -14.60 -11.58
CA GLU A 87 8.87 -15.39 -10.59
C GLU A 87 7.66 -14.65 -10.01
N ILE A 88 7.44 -13.40 -10.41
CA ILE A 88 6.31 -12.59 -9.96
C ILE A 88 5.04 -13.03 -10.66
N GLU A 89 4.03 -13.36 -9.87
CA GLU A 89 2.68 -13.67 -10.33
C GLU A 89 1.90 -12.36 -10.57
N LEU A 90 1.56 -12.06 -11.83
CA LEU A 90 0.79 -10.87 -12.19
C LEU A 90 -0.70 -11.09 -11.92
N LEU A 91 -1.28 -10.32 -11.00
CA LEU A 91 -2.72 -10.35 -10.69
C LEU A 91 -3.44 -9.14 -11.29
N ALA A 92 -4.73 -8.98 -10.95
CA ALA A 92 -5.59 -7.89 -11.42
C ALA A 92 -5.61 -7.79 -12.95
N ASN A 93 -5.93 -8.93 -13.59
CA ASN A 93 -5.99 -9.09 -15.04
C ASN A 93 -4.70 -8.61 -15.75
N ASN A 94 -3.55 -9.23 -15.43
CA ASN A 94 -2.23 -8.81 -15.92
C ASN A 94 -1.92 -7.33 -15.64
N CYS A 95 -2.28 -6.85 -14.45
CA CYS A 95 -2.09 -5.47 -14.02
C CYS A 95 -2.82 -4.42 -14.89
N THR A 96 -3.98 -4.77 -15.45
CA THR A 96 -4.84 -3.83 -16.19
C THR A 96 -5.97 -3.25 -15.32
N GLU A 97 -6.19 -3.81 -14.13
CA GLU A 97 -7.24 -3.38 -13.20
C GLU A 97 -6.64 -2.81 -11.91
N ILE A 98 -7.23 -1.73 -11.40
CA ILE A 98 -6.89 -1.15 -10.10
C ILE A 98 -7.90 -1.64 -9.08
N LEU A 99 -7.44 -2.47 -8.13
CA LEU A 99 -8.28 -3.06 -7.07
C LEU A 99 -7.89 -2.57 -5.66
N THR A 100 -6.87 -1.72 -5.57
CA THR A 100 -6.31 -1.20 -4.32
C THR A 100 -5.97 0.28 -4.48
N TRP A 101 -6.23 1.08 -3.44
CA TRP A 101 -6.00 2.53 -3.44
C TRP A 101 -5.25 2.99 -2.19
N HIS A 102 -4.22 3.82 -2.38
CA HIS A 102 -3.41 4.41 -1.32
C HIS A 102 -4.02 5.73 -0.83
N THR A 103 -5.22 5.66 -0.25
CA THR A 103 -5.90 6.85 0.28
C THR A 103 -5.25 7.35 1.57
N GLN A 104 -5.24 8.66 1.76
CA GLN A 104 -4.80 9.29 3.01
C GLN A 104 -5.96 10.07 3.62
N THR A 105 -6.15 9.92 4.92
CA THR A 105 -7.06 10.77 5.68
C THR A 105 -6.43 12.15 5.82
N LYS A 106 -7.19 13.21 5.54
CA LYS A 106 -6.77 14.57 5.87
C LYS A 106 -7.14 14.88 7.32
N LYS A 107 -6.23 15.51 8.04
CA LYS A 107 -6.53 16.05 9.36
C LYS A 107 -7.56 17.16 9.20
N ASN A 108 -8.74 16.97 9.79
CA ASN A 108 -9.74 18.02 9.89
C ASN A 108 -9.37 19.00 11.00
N ASN A 109 -9.87 20.23 10.89
CA ASN A 109 -9.83 21.18 12.00
C ASN A 109 -10.57 20.60 13.21
N ALA A 110 -10.17 21.02 14.41
CA ALA A 110 -10.87 20.63 15.63
C ALA A 110 -12.35 21.04 15.53
N ALA A 111 -13.24 20.15 15.97
CA ALA A 111 -14.66 20.45 16.03
C ALA A 111 -14.91 21.61 17.00
N GLU A 112 -15.78 22.54 16.62
CA GLU A 112 -16.20 23.63 17.51
C GLU A 112 -16.85 23.08 18.79
N LYS A 113 -16.85 23.87 19.86
CA LYS A 113 -17.53 23.49 21.11
C LYS A 113 -19.03 23.52 20.88
N LEU A 114 -19.76 22.58 21.49
CA LEU A 114 -21.21 22.59 21.46
C LEU A 114 -21.74 23.91 22.04
N ASN A 115 -22.65 24.57 21.31
CA ASN A 115 -23.33 25.76 21.80
C ASN A 115 -24.35 25.35 22.88
N MET A 116 -23.93 25.44 24.14
CA MET A 116 -24.74 25.06 25.29
C MET A 116 -25.94 25.97 25.50
N THR A 117 -25.86 27.25 25.09
CA THR A 117 -26.98 28.19 25.22
C THR A 117 -28.14 27.82 24.31
N LYS A 118 -27.85 27.27 23.12
CA LYS A 118 -28.86 26.92 22.12
C LYS A 118 -29.33 25.47 22.20
N TYR A 119 -28.45 24.55 22.61
CA TYR A 119 -28.70 23.11 22.52
C TYR A 119 -28.44 22.33 23.81
N GLY A 120 -28.26 23.03 24.94
CA GLY A 120 -27.83 22.42 26.21
C GLY A 120 -28.85 21.49 26.86
N ASP A 121 -30.10 21.50 26.43
CA ASP A 121 -31.19 20.64 26.89
C ASP A 121 -31.50 19.49 25.91
N THR A 122 -30.69 19.33 24.87
CA THR A 122 -30.89 18.33 23.82
C THR A 122 -29.97 17.12 23.97
N ASN A 123 -30.24 16.08 23.17
CA ASN A 123 -29.37 14.92 23.04
C ASN A 123 -27.95 15.26 22.55
N LEU A 124 -27.71 16.45 21.99
CA LEU A 124 -26.39 16.88 21.53
C LEU A 124 -25.35 16.93 22.65
N VAL A 125 -25.76 17.17 23.90
CA VAL A 125 -24.84 17.15 25.06
C VAL A 125 -24.27 15.76 25.31
N PHE A 126 -25.07 14.71 25.11
CA PHE A 126 -24.60 13.33 25.23
C PHE A 126 -23.67 12.95 24.08
N ILE A 127 -24.03 13.33 22.86
CA ILE A 127 -23.21 13.10 21.66
C ILE A 127 -21.86 13.81 21.79
N ASP A 128 -21.84 15.06 22.26
CA ASP A 128 -20.62 15.87 22.43
C ASP A 128 -19.59 15.20 23.36
N ARG A 129 -20.06 14.53 24.42
CA ARG A 129 -19.22 13.76 25.34
C ARG A 129 -18.68 12.46 24.73
N ALA A 130 -19.42 11.87 23.79
CA ALA A 130 -19.02 10.65 23.10
C ALA A 130 -18.09 10.89 21.90
N LEU A 131 -18.00 12.12 21.41
CA LEU A 131 -17.11 12.49 20.30
C LEU A 131 -15.64 12.43 20.75
N VAL A 132 -14.83 11.70 19.99
CA VAL A 132 -13.38 11.76 20.11
C VAL A 132 -12.91 13.07 19.47
N ARG A 133 -12.56 14.05 20.32
CA ARG A 133 -11.96 15.31 19.90
C ARG A 133 -10.42 15.15 19.89
N PRO A 134 -9.72 15.49 18.79
CA PRO A 134 -8.26 15.47 18.75
C PRO A 134 -7.62 16.56 19.62
#